data_AF-A0A7H8IZ87-F1
#
_entry.id   AF-A0A7H8IZ87-F1
#
_cell.length_a   1.000
_cell.length_b   1.000
_cell.length_c   1.000
_cell.angle_alpha   90.00
_cell.angle_beta   90.00
_cell.angle_gamma   90.00
#
_symmetry.space_group_name_H-M   'P 1'
#
loop_
_entity.id
_entity.type
_entity.pdbx_description
1 polymer ?
#
loop_
_entity_poly.entity_id
_entity_poly.type
_entity_poly.pdbx_seq_one_letter_code
_entity_poly.pdbx_strand_id
1 'polypeptide(L)'
;MRAVTKPLADWEFFLADPAPHTAPPGVPPRLRLRALWATAATAWTYRRRGWSRARLLLEGARPAPGAWRLRGLHPDLSVRLARRQVFWSQAVMRVLMPRADCLPRSLALARYLSALGLPAEVCVARALTSTFAKDHFHAWTAIHGIVLNDNQDVTIGYRVLQRISSAHLTDAAAAPDRRRGLPS
;
A
#
# COMPACT_ATOMS: atom_id res chain seq x y z
N MET A 1 -8.38 35.32 -17.36
CA MET A 1 -8.99 34.79 -16.12
C MET A 1 -8.12 33.65 -15.62
N ARG A 2 -7.34 33.85 -14.54
CA ARG A 2 -6.59 32.76 -13.89
C ARG A 2 -7.57 32.00 -13.00
N ALA A 3 -7.80 30.72 -13.29
CA ALA A 3 -8.47 29.84 -12.35
C ALA A 3 -7.58 29.72 -11.12
N VAL A 4 -7.99 30.37 -10.03
CA VAL A 4 -7.43 30.14 -8.70
C VAL A 4 -7.91 28.76 -8.28
N THR A 5 -7.09 27.74 -8.53
CA THR A 5 -7.27 26.42 -7.92
C THR A 5 -7.18 26.61 -6.41
N LYS A 6 -8.33 26.46 -5.72
CA LYS A 6 -8.34 26.34 -4.26
C LYS A 6 -7.32 25.26 -3.87
N PRO A 7 -6.46 25.51 -2.87
CA PRO A 7 -5.70 24.43 -2.28
C PRO A 7 -6.72 23.43 -1.72
N LEU A 8 -6.76 22.24 -2.32
CA LEU A 8 -7.55 21.12 -1.81
C LEU A 8 -7.09 20.89 -0.36
N ALA A 9 -8.04 20.71 0.56
CA ALA A 9 -7.69 20.41 1.94
C ALA A 9 -6.90 19.09 2.00
N ASP A 10 -5.95 18.96 2.93
CA ASP A 10 -5.00 17.81 3.02
C ASP A 10 -5.67 16.42 2.98
N TRP A 11 -6.95 16.33 3.30
CA TRP A 11 -7.74 15.08 3.26
C TRP A 11 -8.47 14.83 1.93
N GLU A 12 -8.73 15.85 1.11
CA GLU A 12 -9.43 15.73 -0.19
C GLU A 12 -8.57 14.95 -1.20
N PHE A 13 -7.25 14.93 -1.05
CA PHE A 13 -6.34 14.08 -1.85
C PHE A 13 -6.65 12.58 -1.74
N PHE A 14 -7.16 12.10 -0.59
CA PHE A 14 -7.60 10.70 -0.44
C PHE A 14 -8.82 10.38 -1.31
N LEU A 15 -9.57 11.41 -1.72
CA LEU A 15 -10.84 11.30 -2.45
C LEU A 15 -10.76 11.80 -3.90
N ALA A 16 -9.78 12.65 -4.23
CA ALA A 16 -9.58 13.18 -5.57
C ALA A 16 -9.22 12.04 -6.55
N ASP A 17 -10.16 11.71 -7.44
CA ASP A 17 -10.02 10.69 -8.48
C ASP A 17 -9.54 11.38 -9.77
N PRO A 18 -8.29 11.16 -10.22
CA PRO A 18 -7.77 11.81 -11.43
C PRO A 18 -8.42 11.29 -12.73
N ALA A 19 -9.17 10.19 -12.69
CA ALA A 19 -9.85 9.61 -13.85
C ALA A 19 -11.25 9.08 -13.45
N PRO A 20 -12.30 9.93 -13.47
CA PRO A 20 -13.62 9.59 -12.93
C PRO A 20 -14.40 8.54 -13.76
N HIS A 21 -13.91 8.19 -14.95
CA HIS A 21 -14.70 7.45 -15.95
C HIS A 21 -14.82 5.94 -15.68
N THR A 22 -14.03 5.37 -14.76
CA THR A 22 -14.07 3.92 -14.49
C THR A 22 -13.95 3.64 -13.00
N ALA A 23 -15.08 3.43 -12.31
CA ALA A 23 -15.08 3.10 -10.89
C ALA A 23 -14.25 1.84 -10.60
N PRO A 24 -13.44 1.81 -9.51
CA PRO A 24 -12.67 0.62 -9.17
C PRO A 24 -13.63 -0.52 -8.77
N PRO A 25 -13.28 -1.79 -9.06
CA PRO A 25 -14.13 -2.93 -8.73
C PRO A 25 -14.35 -3.04 -7.22
N GLY A 26 -15.54 -3.50 -6.83
CA GLY A 26 -15.85 -3.78 -5.43
C GLY A 26 -15.02 -4.95 -4.88
N VAL A 27 -14.56 -4.84 -3.63
CA VAL A 27 -13.88 -5.95 -2.93
C VAL A 27 -14.93 -6.88 -2.33
N PRO A 28 -14.96 -8.18 -2.70
CA PRO A 28 -15.89 -9.13 -2.09
C PRO A 28 -15.70 -9.23 -0.57
N PRO A 29 -16.78 -9.35 0.23
CA PRO A 29 -16.69 -9.30 1.70
C PRO A 29 -15.82 -10.42 2.28
N ARG A 30 -15.88 -11.63 1.70
CA ARG A 30 -15.02 -12.76 2.10
C ARG A 30 -13.54 -12.45 1.88
N LEU A 31 -13.22 -11.77 0.78
CA LEU A 31 -11.84 -11.37 0.46
C LEU A 31 -11.37 -10.27 1.42
N ARG A 32 -12.22 -9.28 1.70
CA ARG A 32 -11.96 -8.24 2.71
C ARG A 32 -11.70 -8.84 4.08
N LEU A 33 -12.53 -9.78 4.54
CA LEU A 33 -12.35 -10.44 5.83
C LEU A 33 -10.99 -11.15 5.92
N ARG A 34 -10.57 -11.86 4.87
CA ARG A 34 -9.23 -12.49 4.81
C ARG A 34 -8.10 -11.47 4.87
N ALA A 35 -8.25 -10.33 4.18
CA ALA A 35 -7.28 -9.25 4.24
C ALA A 35 -7.20 -8.62 5.65
N LEU A 36 -8.35 -8.44 6.33
CA LEU A 36 -8.41 -7.99 7.72
C LEU A 36 -7.71 -8.98 8.66
N TRP A 37 -7.94 -10.28 8.50
CA TRP A 37 -7.24 -11.31 9.27
C TRP A 37 -5.73 -11.28 9.06
N ALA A 38 -5.28 -11.14 7.80
CA ALA A 38 -3.86 -11.02 7.49
C ALA A 38 -3.21 -9.77 8.13
N THR A 39 -3.96 -8.66 8.18
CA THR A 39 -3.57 -7.42 8.84
C THR A 39 -3.43 -7.63 10.34
N ALA A 40 -4.44 -8.21 10.97
CA ALA A 40 -4.45 -8.50 12.40
C ALA A 40 -3.30 -9.44 12.81
N ALA A 41 -3.07 -10.51 12.04
CA ALA A 41 -1.97 -11.44 12.27
C ALA A 41 -0.59 -10.77 12.16
N THR A 42 -0.43 -9.84 11.22
CA THR A 42 0.82 -9.09 11.03
C THR A 42 1.04 -8.09 12.14
N ALA A 43 0.00 -7.33 12.53
CA ALA A 43 0.06 -6.42 13.67
C ALA A 43 0.38 -7.16 14.97
N TRP A 44 -0.28 -8.29 15.20
CA TRP A 44 -0.01 -9.16 16.36
C TRP A 44 1.43 -9.68 16.36
N THR A 45 1.91 -10.16 15.21
CA THR A 45 3.28 -10.66 15.08
C THR A 45 4.30 -9.56 15.29
N TYR A 46 4.08 -8.37 14.73
CA TYR A 46 4.93 -7.20 14.96
C TYR A 46 4.99 -6.87 16.45
N ARG A 47 3.82 -6.81 17.12
CA ARG A 47 3.74 -6.50 18.55
C ARG A 47 4.46 -7.53 19.43
N ARG A 48 4.40 -8.83 19.07
CA ARG A 48 4.97 -9.93 19.88
C ARG A 48 6.42 -10.26 19.55
N ARG A 49 6.82 -10.08 18.29
CA ARG A 49 8.09 -10.61 17.75
C ARG A 49 8.90 -9.57 16.97
N GLY A 50 8.42 -8.33 16.91
CA GLY A 50 9.09 -7.21 16.25
C GLY A 50 9.06 -7.27 14.72
N TRP A 51 9.75 -6.28 14.14
CA TRP A 51 9.86 -6.04 12.71
C TRP A 51 10.38 -7.24 11.93
N SER A 52 11.49 -7.84 12.37
CA SER A 52 12.19 -8.89 11.62
C SER A 52 11.31 -10.11 11.31
N ARG A 53 10.37 -10.45 12.20
CA ARG A 53 9.41 -11.55 11.96
C ARG A 53 8.19 -11.10 11.19
N ALA A 54 7.71 -9.88 11.43
CA ALA A 54 6.53 -9.37 10.76
C ALA A 54 6.79 -9.07 9.27
N ARG A 55 7.99 -8.60 8.90
CA ARG A 55 8.35 -8.35 7.48
C ARG A 55 8.32 -9.63 6.64
N LEU A 56 8.75 -10.76 7.21
CA LEU A 56 8.73 -12.07 6.52
C LEU A 56 7.29 -12.47 6.13
N LEU A 57 6.29 -12.06 6.92
CA LEU A 57 4.88 -12.31 6.59
C LEU A 57 4.39 -11.53 5.38
N LEU A 58 4.99 -10.36 5.11
CA LEU A 58 4.73 -9.57 3.90
C LEU A 58 5.51 -10.16 2.71
N GLU A 59 6.81 -10.40 2.88
CA GLU A 59 7.68 -10.94 1.83
C GLU A 59 7.15 -12.27 1.28
N GLY A 60 6.70 -13.16 2.18
CA GLY A 60 6.06 -14.44 1.82
C GLY A 60 4.55 -14.38 1.60
N ALA A 61 3.93 -13.19 1.59
CA ALA A 61 2.48 -13.08 1.45
C ALA A 61 2.03 -13.62 0.09
N ARG A 62 0.99 -14.46 0.10
CA ARG A 62 0.26 -14.86 -1.11
C ARG A 62 -1.08 -14.12 -1.17
N PRO A 63 -1.56 -13.77 -2.37
CA PRO A 63 -2.93 -13.29 -2.54
C PRO A 63 -3.92 -14.30 -2.00
N ALA A 64 -4.97 -13.82 -1.33
CA ALA A 64 -6.01 -14.71 -0.82
C ALA A 64 -6.81 -15.34 -1.98
N PRO A 65 -7.42 -16.53 -1.78
CA PRO A 65 -8.24 -17.14 -2.82
C PRO A 65 -9.35 -16.19 -3.27
N GLY A 66 -9.48 -15.99 -4.58
CA GLY A 66 -10.40 -15.02 -5.21
C GLY A 66 -9.79 -13.64 -5.49
N ALA A 67 -8.58 -13.35 -5.01
CA ALA A 67 -7.86 -12.09 -5.28
C ALA A 67 -7.40 -11.95 -6.74
N TRP A 68 -7.39 -13.02 -7.53
CA TRP A 68 -6.97 -13.00 -8.93
C TRP A 68 -7.75 -11.99 -9.79
N ARG A 69 -9.01 -11.68 -9.42
CA ARG A 69 -9.83 -10.67 -10.11
C ARG A 69 -9.32 -9.24 -9.95
N LEU A 70 -8.56 -8.99 -8.89
CA LEU A 70 -7.95 -7.69 -8.60
C LEU A 70 -6.48 -7.64 -9.02
N ARG A 71 -5.91 -8.79 -9.42
CA ARG A 71 -4.54 -8.89 -9.92
C ARG A 71 -4.53 -8.41 -11.37
N GLY A 72 -3.53 -7.60 -11.73
CA GLY A 72 -3.39 -7.09 -13.09
C GLY A 72 -4.38 -5.98 -13.46
N LEU A 73 -5.03 -5.36 -12.47
CA LEU A 73 -5.73 -4.10 -12.69
C LEU A 73 -4.74 -3.05 -13.22
N HIS A 74 -5.23 -2.15 -14.09
CA HIS A 74 -4.46 -0.98 -14.51
C HIS A 74 -3.90 -0.23 -13.29
N PRO A 75 -2.67 0.29 -13.33
CA PRO A 75 -2.04 0.95 -12.19
C PRO A 75 -2.93 1.98 -11.48
N ASP A 76 -3.63 2.83 -12.24
CA ASP A 76 -4.53 3.85 -11.68
C ASP A 76 -5.72 3.24 -10.92
N LEU A 77 -6.33 2.19 -11.48
CA LEU A 77 -7.42 1.46 -10.82
C LEU A 77 -6.93 0.80 -9.52
N SER A 78 -5.70 0.26 -9.53
CA SER A 78 -5.06 -0.36 -8.37
C SER A 78 -4.84 0.66 -7.25
N VAL A 79 -4.30 1.85 -7.57
CA VAL A 79 -4.08 2.94 -6.60
C VAL A 79 -5.40 3.40 -5.99
N ARG A 80 -6.42 3.64 -6.82
CA ARG A 80 -7.75 4.09 -6.36
C ARG A 80 -8.43 3.05 -5.48
N LEU A 81 -8.40 1.79 -5.88
CA LEU A 81 -8.90 0.69 -5.07
C LEU A 81 -8.17 0.64 -3.72
N ALA A 82 -6.84 0.74 -3.74
CA ALA A 82 -6.03 0.68 -2.54
C ALA A 82 -6.35 1.83 -1.56
N ARG A 83 -6.46 3.07 -2.04
CA ARG A 83 -6.88 4.23 -1.23
C ARG A 83 -8.21 3.99 -0.52
N ARG A 84 -9.21 3.47 -1.25
CA ARG A 84 -10.52 3.09 -0.66
C ARG A 84 -10.43 2.02 0.41
N GLN A 85 -9.37 1.21 0.41
CA GLN A 85 -9.18 0.16 1.41
C GLN A 85 -8.30 0.58 2.61
N VAL A 86 -7.63 1.75 2.56
CA VAL A 86 -6.77 2.23 3.66
C VAL A 86 -7.53 2.23 4.98
N PHE A 87 -8.76 2.76 4.98
CA PHE A 87 -9.62 2.83 6.17
C PHE A 87 -9.76 1.47 6.87
N TRP A 88 -10.02 0.40 6.13
CA TRP A 88 -10.22 -0.93 6.70
C TRP A 88 -8.99 -1.47 7.41
N SER A 89 -7.81 -1.28 6.82
CA SER A 89 -6.55 -1.66 7.46
C SER A 89 -6.26 -0.81 8.71
N GLN A 90 -6.50 0.50 8.63
CA GLN A 90 -6.24 1.40 9.76
C GLN A 90 -7.21 1.19 10.93
N ALA A 91 -8.45 0.79 10.66
CA ALA A 91 -9.41 0.41 11.70
C ALA A 91 -8.89 -0.77 12.55
N VAL A 92 -8.31 -1.79 11.91
CA VAL A 92 -7.67 -2.91 12.62
C VAL A 92 -6.49 -2.44 13.47
N MET A 93 -5.65 -1.57 12.91
CA MET A 93 -4.49 -1.02 13.63
C MET A 93 -4.90 -0.17 14.83
N ARG A 94 -5.98 0.62 14.71
CA ARG A 94 -6.54 1.42 15.81
C ARG A 94 -6.93 0.55 17.02
N VAL A 95 -7.46 -0.65 16.77
CA VAL A 95 -7.87 -1.60 17.82
C VAL A 95 -6.67 -2.34 18.41
N LEU A 96 -5.79 -2.88 17.57
CA LEU A 96 -4.71 -3.77 18.04
C LEU A 96 -3.45 -3.03 18.54
N MET A 97 -3.18 -1.86 17.97
CA MET A 97 -1.99 -1.06 18.21
C MET A 97 -2.31 0.45 18.10
N PRO A 98 -3.10 1.02 19.03
CA PRO A 98 -3.58 2.41 18.93
C PRO A 98 -2.46 3.46 18.88
N ARG A 99 -1.30 3.15 19.46
CA ARG A 99 -0.08 3.98 19.48
C ARG A 99 1.00 3.48 18.50
N ALA A 100 0.62 2.73 17.48
CA ALA A 100 1.54 2.29 16.43
C ALA A 100 2.13 3.51 15.70
N ASP A 101 3.45 3.51 15.49
CA ASP A 101 4.12 4.48 14.63
C ASP A 101 3.92 4.15 13.14
N CYS A 102 4.58 4.91 12.25
CA CYS A 102 4.45 4.78 10.80
C CYS A 102 4.79 3.37 10.28
N LEU A 103 5.87 2.75 10.77
CA LEU A 103 6.35 1.45 10.29
C LEU A 103 5.33 0.31 10.45
N PRO A 104 4.79 0.01 11.65
CA PRO A 104 3.78 -1.04 11.79
C PRO A 104 2.49 -0.75 11.02
N ARG A 105 2.07 0.52 10.90
CA ARG A 105 0.88 0.89 10.11
C ARG A 105 1.08 0.63 8.63
N SER A 106 2.24 1.00 8.09
CA SER A 106 2.60 0.79 6.68
C SER A 106 2.76 -0.69 6.35
N LEU A 107 3.35 -1.47 7.27
CA LEU A 107 3.45 -2.92 7.12
C LEU A 107 2.08 -3.60 7.08
N ALA A 108 1.20 -3.23 8.01
CA ALA A 108 -0.14 -3.78 8.09
C ALA A 108 -0.95 -3.47 6.82
N LEU A 109 -0.87 -2.25 6.31
CA LEU A 109 -1.52 -1.84 5.06
C LEU A 109 -0.96 -2.58 3.85
N ALA A 110 0.37 -2.68 3.71
CA ALA A 110 0.98 -3.45 2.63
C ALA A 110 0.55 -4.93 2.67
N ARG A 111 0.43 -5.52 3.87
CA ARG A 111 -0.06 -6.89 4.03
C ARG A 111 -1.53 -7.04 3.65
N TYR A 112 -2.37 -6.10 4.07
CA TYR A 112 -3.78 -6.05 3.70
C TYR A 112 -3.94 -6.06 2.17
N LEU A 113 -3.24 -5.15 1.49
CA LEU A 113 -3.30 -4.97 0.05
C LEU A 113 -2.72 -6.17 -0.70
N SER A 114 -1.64 -6.77 -0.19
CA SER A 114 -1.09 -8.01 -0.73
C SER A 114 -2.09 -9.18 -0.65
N ALA A 115 -2.88 -9.26 0.43
CA ALA A 115 -3.94 -10.26 0.54
C ALA A 115 -5.06 -10.04 -0.50
N LEU A 116 -5.32 -8.79 -0.89
CA LEU A 116 -6.22 -8.45 -1.98
C LEU A 116 -5.62 -8.68 -3.37
N GLY A 117 -4.34 -9.03 -3.47
CA GLY A 117 -3.64 -9.24 -4.74
C GLY A 117 -3.07 -7.97 -5.37
N LEU A 118 -3.01 -6.87 -4.60
CA LEU A 118 -2.45 -5.59 -5.06
C LEU A 118 -0.95 -5.51 -4.72
N PRO A 119 -0.09 -5.04 -5.64
CA PRO A 119 1.37 -5.05 -5.51
C PRO A 119 1.88 -3.92 -4.60
N ALA A 120 1.43 -3.92 -3.34
CA ALA A 120 1.83 -2.94 -2.34
C ALA A 120 3.22 -3.24 -1.77
N GLU A 121 3.95 -2.18 -1.51
CA GLU A 121 5.27 -2.23 -0.88
C GLU A 121 5.35 -1.28 0.31
N VAL A 122 6.13 -1.67 1.32
CA VAL A 122 6.55 -0.78 2.40
C VAL A 122 7.85 -0.11 1.97
N CYS A 123 7.84 1.22 1.96
CA CYS A 123 9.04 2.03 1.80
C CYS A 123 9.54 2.42 3.19
N VAL A 124 10.78 2.07 3.51
CA VAL A 124 11.49 2.57 4.70
C VAL A 124 12.54 3.56 4.23
N ALA A 125 12.50 4.77 4.77
CA ALA A 125 13.26 5.89 4.26
C ALA A 125 13.91 6.71 5.37
N ARG A 126 14.93 7.48 4.99
CA ARG A 126 15.65 8.40 5.87
C ARG A 126 15.46 9.84 5.39
N ALA A 127 15.23 10.77 6.31
CA ALA A 127 15.08 12.19 5.99
C ALA A 127 16.35 12.72 5.32
N LEU A 128 16.19 13.52 4.25
CA LEU A 128 17.28 14.17 3.51
C LEU A 128 17.72 15.47 4.17
N THR A 129 16.78 16.19 4.77
CA THR A 129 17.02 17.42 5.52
C THR A 129 16.47 17.24 6.93
N SER A 130 17.34 17.36 7.93
CA SER A 130 16.95 17.22 9.33
C SER A 130 16.76 18.60 9.95
N THR A 131 15.54 19.13 9.94
CA THR A 131 15.19 20.30 10.78
C THR A 131 14.82 19.87 12.21
N PHE A 132 14.42 18.61 12.41
CA PHE A 132 14.04 18.05 13.72
C PHE A 132 14.63 16.65 13.93
N ALA A 133 15.26 16.43 15.09
CA ALA A 133 16.00 15.20 15.43
C ALA A 133 15.13 13.93 15.62
N LYS A 134 13.79 14.05 15.64
CA LYS A 134 12.88 12.92 15.91
C LYS A 134 12.45 12.15 14.65
N ASP A 135 12.59 12.72 13.45
CA ASP A 135 12.03 12.16 12.20
C ASP A 135 13.10 11.64 11.24
N HIS A 136 14.21 11.13 11.76
CA HIS A 136 15.29 10.62 10.91
C HIS A 136 14.85 9.45 10.03
N PHE A 137 13.90 8.64 10.48
CA PHE A 137 13.37 7.51 9.73
C PHE A 137 11.86 7.58 9.64
N HIS A 138 11.35 7.21 8.48
CA HIS A 138 9.93 7.19 8.22
C HIS A 138 9.56 6.02 7.30
N ALA A 139 8.31 5.61 7.34
CA ALA A 139 7.84 4.50 6.53
C ALA A 139 6.41 4.69 6.05
N TRP A 140 6.18 4.48 4.76
CA TRP A 140 4.88 4.55 4.11
C TRP A 140 4.63 3.29 3.26
N THR A 141 3.37 3.07 2.90
CA THR A 141 2.98 2.09 1.90
C THR A 141 2.83 2.79 0.55
N ALA A 142 3.35 2.17 -0.50
CA ALA A 142 3.17 2.62 -1.87
C ALA A 142 2.62 1.50 -2.76
N ILE A 143 1.97 1.89 -3.86
CA ILE A 143 1.63 1.03 -5.00
C ILE A 143 2.06 1.76 -6.26
N HIS A 144 2.81 1.10 -7.14
CA HIS A 144 3.31 1.70 -8.39
C HIS A 144 4.00 3.06 -8.17
N GLY A 145 4.75 3.21 -7.06
CA GLY A 145 5.41 4.46 -6.69
C GLY A 145 4.51 5.54 -6.07
N ILE A 146 3.19 5.33 -6.01
CA ILE A 146 2.23 6.27 -5.42
C ILE A 146 2.05 5.99 -3.93
N VAL A 147 2.19 7.03 -3.10
CA VAL A 147 2.05 6.95 -1.63
C VAL A 147 0.58 6.81 -1.25
N LEU A 148 0.28 5.94 -0.28
CA LEU A 148 -1.10 5.59 0.09
C LEU A 148 -1.54 6.06 1.48
N ASN A 149 -0.65 6.06 2.46
CA ASN A 149 -0.98 6.38 3.86
C ASN A 149 -0.21 7.58 4.39
N ASP A 150 0.27 8.43 3.50
CA ASP A 150 0.98 9.66 3.80
C ASP A 150 0.78 10.70 2.69
N ASN A 151 1.29 11.91 2.89
CA ASN A 151 1.39 12.92 1.83
C ASN A 151 2.44 12.48 0.79
N GLN A 152 2.14 12.67 -0.50
CA GLN A 152 3.05 12.40 -1.61
C GLN A 152 4.38 13.18 -1.50
N ASP A 153 4.38 14.35 -0.85
CA ASP A 153 5.58 15.19 -0.62
C ASP A 153 6.67 14.48 0.19
N VAL A 154 6.33 13.41 0.91
CA VAL A 154 7.30 12.55 1.61
C VAL A 154 8.39 12.03 0.67
N THR A 155 8.08 11.89 -0.62
CA THR A 155 9.04 11.43 -1.65
C THR A 155 10.14 12.45 -1.97
N ILE A 156 9.93 13.73 -1.63
CA ILE A 156 10.90 14.81 -1.82
C ILE A 156 11.81 14.91 -0.58
N GLY A 157 11.22 14.83 0.61
CA GLY A 157 11.93 15.01 1.88
C GLY A 157 12.72 13.79 2.36
N TYR A 158 12.49 12.60 1.79
CA TYR A 158 13.07 11.34 2.26
C TYR A 158 13.72 10.52 1.14
N ARG A 159 14.87 9.92 1.45
CA ARG A 159 15.52 8.91 0.61
C ARG A 159 15.12 7.53 1.06
N VAL A 160 14.48 6.78 0.16
CA VAL A 160 14.14 5.37 0.41
C VAL A 160 15.40 4.54 0.55
N LEU A 161 15.52 3.82 1.67
CA LEU A 161 16.62 2.89 1.96
C LEU A 161 16.24 1.46 1.62
N GLN A 162 14.96 1.10 1.82
CA GLN A 162 14.47 -0.25 1.59
C GLN A 162 13.04 -0.24 1.06
N ARG A 163 12.77 -1.12 0.10
CA ARG A 163 11.41 -1.47 -0.36
C ARG A 163 11.15 -2.92 -0.02
N ILE A 164 10.00 -3.20 0.57
CA ILE A 164 9.61 -4.55 1.00
C ILE A 164 8.24 -4.85 0.44
N SER A 165 8.14 -5.88 -0.39
CA SER A 165 6.91 -6.30 -1.05
C SER A 165 6.75 -7.82 -0.98
N SER A 166 5.56 -8.31 -1.35
CA SER A 166 5.33 -9.73 -1.56
C SER A 166 6.06 -10.21 -2.83
N ALA A 167 6.92 -11.23 -2.69
CA ALA A 167 7.60 -11.84 -3.83
C ALA A 167 6.62 -12.35 -4.89
N HIS A 168 5.50 -12.94 -4.44
CA HIS A 168 4.46 -13.49 -5.31
C HIS A 168 3.68 -12.44 -6.13
N LEU A 169 3.78 -11.17 -5.76
CA LEU A 169 3.12 -10.07 -6.47
C LEU A 169 4.10 -9.30 -7.36
N THR A 170 5.38 -9.26 -7.01
CA THR A 170 6.43 -8.66 -7.84
C THR A 170 6.69 -9.51 -9.10
N ASP A 171 6.73 -10.84 -8.98
CA ASP A 171 7.04 -11.73 -10.12
C ASP A 171 5.98 -11.69 -11.24
N ALA A 172 4.72 -11.36 -10.90
CA ALA A 172 3.66 -11.25 -11.90
C ALA A 172 3.76 -10.00 -12.78
N ALA A 173 4.37 -8.93 -12.27
CA ALA A 173 4.59 -7.71 -13.05
C ALA A 173 5.78 -7.84 -14.00
N ALA A 174 6.69 -8.78 -13.74
CA ALA A 174 7.91 -9.02 -14.51
C ALA A 174 7.78 -10.07 -15.62
N ALA A 175 6.61 -10.70 -15.82
CA ALA A 175 6.39 -11.61 -16.93
C ALA A 175 6.26 -10.81 -18.25
N PRO A 176 7.24 -10.87 -19.17
CA PRO A 176 7.15 -10.16 -20.44
C PRO A 176 6.02 -10.75 -21.29
N ASP A 177 5.37 -9.88 -22.06
CA ASP A 177 4.34 -10.18 -23.07
C ASP A 177 4.86 -11.21 -24.11
N ARG A 178 4.80 -12.50 -23.77
CA ARG A 178 5.15 -13.62 -24.67
C ARG A 178 4.00 -13.98 -25.63
N ARG A 179 3.04 -13.08 -25.89
CA ARG A 179 1.91 -13.32 -26.80
C ARG A 179 1.71 -12.24 -27.87
N ARG A 180 2.79 -11.65 -28.37
CA ARG A 180 2.79 -10.99 -29.69
C ARG A 180 3.95 -11.49 -30.53
N GLY A 181 3.65 -12.47 -31.38
CA GLY A 181 4.62 -13.06 -32.30
C GLY A 181 4.03 -14.28 -32.98
N LEU A 182 2.93 -14.12 -33.70
CA LEU A 182 2.60 -15.01 -34.81
C LEU A 182 3.03 -14.27 -36.08
N PRO A 183 3.99 -14.81 -36.86
CA PRO A 183 4.32 -14.25 -38.16
C PRO A 183 3.15 -14.48 -39.12
N SER A 184 2.84 -13.45 -39.90
CA SER A 184 2.06 -13.58 -41.15
C SER A 184 3.01 -13.92 -42.29
#